data_AF-A0A926HUR0-F1
#
_entry.id   AF-A0A926HUR0-F1
#
_cell.length_a   1.000
_cell.length_b   1.000
_cell.length_c   1.000
_cell.angle_alpha   90.00
_cell.angle_beta   90.00
_cell.angle_gamma   90.00
#
_symmetry.space_group_name_H-M   'P 1'
#
loop_
_entity.id
_entity.type
_entity.pdbx_description
1 polymer ?
#
loop_
_entity_poly.entity_id
_entity_poly.type
_entity_poly.pdbx_seq_one_letter_code
_entity_poly.pdbx_strand_id
1 'polypeptide(L)' 'MKSVIIKTPKCEIDFTDLCNKEYKKINALMGLIEKEFSVDLNNHQALRHEILDISNFIKRLPTMVSEVIDYDV' A
#
# COMPACT_ATOMS: atom_id res chain seq x y z
N MET A 1 -10.70 -7.84 -16.57
CA MET A 1 -10.73 -6.83 -15.49
C MET A 1 -10.34 -5.50 -16.13
N LYS A 2 -11.14 -4.44 -16.00
CA LYS A 2 -10.77 -3.12 -16.56
C LYS A 2 -9.54 -2.62 -15.80
N SER A 3 -8.47 -2.27 -16.52
CA SER A 3 -7.30 -1.62 -15.92
C SER A 3 -7.67 -0.19 -15.56
N VAL A 4 -7.39 0.20 -14.31
CA VAL A 4 -7.56 1.57 -13.83
C VAL A 4 -6.23 2.28 -13.97
N ILE A 5 -6.17 3.32 -14.80
CA ILE A 5 -4.96 4.10 -15.00
C ILE A 5 -5.02 5.35 -14.15
N ILE A 6 -4.00 5.55 -13.30
CA ILE A 6 -3.81 6.78 -12.55
C ILE A 6 -2.85 7.67 -13.30
N LYS A 7 -3.30 8.88 -13.62
CA LYS A 7 -2.48 9.92 -14.22
C LYS A 7 -1.96 10.87 -13.15
N THR A 8 -0.64 10.89 -13.00
CA THR A 8 0.06 11.87 -12.16
C THR A 8 0.71 12.93 -13.07
N PRO A 9 1.16 14.07 -12.53
CA PRO A 9 1.91 15.05 -13.32
C PRO A 9 3.20 14.50 -13.95
N LYS A 10 3.74 13.38 -13.43
CA LYS A 10 5.03 12.82 -13.85
C LYS A 10 4.89 11.63 -14.80
N CYS A 11 3.82 10.84 -14.67
CA CYS A 11 3.58 9.66 -15.48
C CYS A 11 2.14 9.14 -15.34
N GLU A 12 1.78 8.23 -16.25
CA GLU A 12 0.64 7.33 -16.12
C GLU A 12 1.13 6.00 -15.52
N ILE A 13 0.35 5.44 -14.60
CA ILE A 13 0.66 4.19 -13.93
C ILE A 13 -0.62 3.38 -13.73
N ASP A 14 -0.56 2.06 -13.93
CA ASP A 14 -1.67 1.18 -13.56
C ASP A 14 -1.88 1.23 -12.05
N PHE A 15 -3.15 1.28 -11.62
CA PHE A 15 -3.50 1.36 -10.21
C PHE A 15 -2.93 0.20 -9.40
N THR A 16 -2.92 -1.01 -9.97
CA THR A 16 -2.33 -2.20 -9.35
C THR A 16 -0.83 -2.02 -9.16
N ASP A 17 -0.15 -1.48 -10.16
CA ASP A 17 1.29 -1.22 -10.09
C ASP A 17 1.61 -0.14 -9.06
N LEU A 18 0.78 0.90 -8.96
CA LEU A 18 0.91 1.92 -7.93
C LEU A 18 0.73 1.30 -6.53
N CYS A 19 -0.34 0.54 -6.30
CA CYS A 19 -0.58 -0.14 -5.03
C CYS A 19 0.57 -1.08 -4.65
N ASN A 20 1.10 -1.86 -5.60
CA ASN A 20 2.25 -2.73 -5.39
C ASN A 20 3.53 -1.94 -5.02
N LYS A 21 3.74 -0.79 -5.67
CA LYS A 21 4.87 0.10 -5.36
C LYS A 21 4.76 0.68 -3.96
N GLU A 22 3.59 1.18 -3.58
CA GLU A 22 3.37 1.76 -2.25
C GLU A 22 3.40 0.70 -1.14
N TYR A 23 2.86 -0.50 -1.38
CA TYR A 23 3.01 -1.66 -0.48
C TYR A 23 4.49 -1.94 -0.16
N LYS A 24 5.35 -1.99 -1.19
CA LYS A 24 6.79 -2.24 -1.00
C LYS A 24 7.46 -1.13 -0.20
N LYS A 25 7.12 0.14 -0.49
CA LYS A 25 7.67 1.30 0.23
C LYS A 25 7.30 1.28 1.71
N ILE A 26 6.03 1.01 2.04
CA ILE A 26 5.58 0.96 3.43
C ILE A 26 6.26 -0.18 4.18
N ASN A 27 6.40 -1.35 3.57
CA ASN A 27 7.16 -2.44 4.19
C ASN A 27 8.65 -2.07 4.39
N ALA A 28 9.25 -1.33 3.46
CA ALA A 28 10.62 -0.83 3.62
C ALA A 28 10.76 0.20 4.76
N LEU A 29 9.68 0.92 5.13
CA LEU A 29 9.71 1.83 6.29
C LEU A 29 9.96 1.08 7.60
N MET A 30 9.50 -0.18 7.74
CA MET A 30 9.81 -0.97 8.93
C MET A 30 11.32 -1.10 9.13
N GLY A 31 12.06 -1.49 8.09
CA GLY A 31 13.52 -1.61 8.17
C GLY A 31 14.24 -0.27 8.36
N LEU A 32 13.68 0.82 7.84
CA LEU A 32 14.19 2.17 8.12
C LEU A 32 14.00 2.56 9.59
N ILE A 33 12.84 2.27 10.17
CA ILE A 33 12.55 2.55 11.59
C ILE A 33 13.46 1.71 12.50
N GLU A 34 13.59 0.41 12.23
CA GLU A 34 14.47 -0.48 13.00
C GLU A 34 15.91 0.03 13.00
N LYS A 35 16.40 0.44 11.82
CA LYS A 35 17.75 0.97 11.67
C LYS A 35 17.95 2.32 12.34
N GLU A 36 17.04 3.26 12.14
CA GLU A 36 17.17 4.63 12.64
C GLU A 36 17.10 4.69 14.16
N PHE A 37 16.17 3.94 14.75
CA PHE A 37 15.96 3.94 16.20
C PHE A 37 16.71 2.82 16.92
N SER A 38 17.42 1.95 16.20
CA SER A 38 18.11 0.77 16.75
C SER A 38 17.16 -0.10 17.59
N VAL A 39 15.95 -0.33 17.07
CA VAL A 39 14.91 -1.13 17.71
C VAL A 39 14.60 -2.38 16.88
N ASP A 40 14.09 -3.42 17.54
CA ASP A 40 13.50 -4.58 16.88
C ASP A 40 11.97 -4.45 16.92
N LEU A 41 11.33 -4.24 15.77
CA LEU A 41 9.87 -4.04 15.72
C LEU A 41 9.09 -5.29 16.13
N ASN A 42 9.70 -6.47 16.21
CA ASN A 42 9.07 -7.64 16.81
C ASN A 42 8.79 -7.43 18.31
N ASN A 43 9.50 -6.52 18.99
CA ASN A 43 9.20 -6.12 20.35
C ASN A 43 8.15 -4.99 20.43
N HIS A 44 7.77 -4.40 19.29
CA HIS A 44 6.79 -3.32 19.17
C HIS A 44 5.60 -3.78 18.31
N GLN A 45 4.96 -4.88 18.72
CA GLN A 45 3.91 -5.56 17.95
C GLN A 45 2.78 -4.64 17.48
N ALA A 46 2.36 -3.67 18.31
CA ALA A 46 1.32 -2.72 17.92
C ALA A 46 1.75 -1.88 16.69
N LEU A 47 2.97 -1.34 16.70
CA LEU A 47 3.51 -0.57 15.58
C LEU A 47 3.70 -1.44 14.34
N ARG A 48 4.24 -2.65 14.52
CA ARG A 48 4.45 -3.61 13.44
C ARG A 48 3.13 -4.01 12.78
N HIS A 49 2.11 -4.32 13.55
CA HIS A 49 0.78 -4.67 13.04
C HIS A 49 0.19 -3.51 12.25
N GLU A 50 0.27 -2.28 12.75
CA GLU A 50 -0.33 -1.14 12.05
C GLU A 50 0.33 -0.86 10.70
N ILE A 51 1.65 -0.98 10.62
CA ILE A 51 2.36 -0.83 9.35
C ILE A 51 1.97 -1.96 8.37
N LEU A 52 1.89 -3.20 8.86
CA LEU A 52 1.52 -4.34 8.04
C LEU A 52 0.07 -4.24 7.56
N ASP A 53 -0.86 -3.87 8.42
CA ASP A 53 -2.28 -3.73 8.11
C ASP A 53 -2.52 -2.66 7.04
N ILE A 54 -1.87 -1.49 7.18
CA ILE A 54 -1.93 -0.44 6.16
C ILE A 54 -1.35 -0.96 4.83
N SER A 55 -0.19 -1.61 4.85
CA SER A 55 0.43 -2.12 3.62
C SER A 55 -0.48 -3.17 2.95
N ASN A 56 -1.02 -4.11 3.72
CA ASN A 56 -1.88 -5.18 3.24
C ASN A 56 -3.22 -4.64 2.74
N PHE A 57 -3.75 -3.59 3.35
CA PHE A 57 -4.92 -2.88 2.83
C PHE A 57 -4.65 -2.30 1.44
N ILE A 58 -3.55 -1.55 1.27
CA ILE A 58 -3.18 -0.98 -0.04
C ILE A 58 -3.00 -2.07 -1.10
N LYS A 59 -2.38 -3.19 -0.74
CA LYS A 59 -2.19 -4.33 -1.65
C LYS A 59 -3.51 -4.96 -2.11
N ARG A 60 -4.58 -4.87 -1.30
CA ARG A 60 -5.91 -5.41 -1.60
C ARG A 60 -6.81 -4.43 -2.36
N LEU A 61 -6.49 -3.13 -2.38
CA LEU A 61 -7.30 -2.14 -3.09
C LEU A 61 -7.62 -2.52 -4.55
N PRO A 62 -6.69 -3.04 -5.36
CA PRO A 62 -7.00 -3.40 -6.75
C PRO A 62 -8.08 -4.50 -6.89
N THR A 63 -8.18 -5.41 -5.92
CA THR A 63 -9.22 -6.45 -5.95
C THR A 63 -10.58 -5.91 -5.51
N MET A 64 -10.58 -4.91 -4.63
CA MET A 64 -11.79 -4.22 -4.15
C MET A 64 -12.41 -3.31 -5.21
N VAL A 65 -11.70 -2.94 -6.28
CA VAL A 65 -12.26 -2.14 -7.39
C VAL A 65 -13.48 -2.84 -8.02
N SER A 66 -13.51 -4.17 -8.02
CA SER A 66 -14.66 -4.93 -8.50
C SER A 66 -15.90 -4.85 -7.60
N GLU A 67 -15.74 -4.37 -6.36
CA GLU A 67 -16.80 -4.19 -5.36
C GLU A 67 -17.36 -2.75 -5.38
N VAL A 68 -16.78 -1.87 -6.21
CA VAL A 68 -17.27 -0.49 -6.36
C VAL A 68 -18.56 -0.53 -7.18
N ILE A 69 -19.66 -0.18 -6.53
CA ILE A 69 -20.95 0.05 -7.20
C ILE A 69 -20.81 1.36 -7.99
N ASP A 70 -20.74 1.28 -9.31
CA ASP A 70 -20.91 2.45 -10.18
C ASP A 70 -22.34 2.97 -9.98
N TYR A 71 -22.47 4.15 -9.40
CA TYR A 71 -23.70 4.93 -9.51
C TYR A 71 -23.64 5.60 -10.88
N ASP A 72 -24.33 5.02 -11.87
CA ASP A 72 -24.64 5.73 -13.11
C ASP A 72 -25.41 7.01 -12.74
N VAL A 73 -24.79 8.17 -12.94
CA VAL A 73 -25.44 9.49 -12.86
C VAL A 73 -25.75 9.98 -14.26
#